data_AF-A0A7C1ZF74-F1
#
_entry.id   AF-A0A7C1ZF74-F1
#
_cell.length_a   1.000
_cell.length_b   1.000
_cell.length_c   1.000
_cell.angle_alpha   90.00
_cell.angle_beta   90.00
_cell.angle_gamma   90.00
#
_symmetry.space_group_name_H-M   'P 1'
#
loop_
_entity.id
_entity.type
_entity.pdbx_description
1 polymer ?
#
loop_
_entity_poly.entity_id
_entity_poly.type
_entity_poly.pdbx_seq_one_letter_code
_entity_poly.pdbx_strand_id
1 'polypeptide(L)'
;MFPKKNFWIVLITFVVVISAGYIYYNNVYKPATAEPETPPVQTAVARRGDLSIFTSGAGRVVPATEIALGFPESGVLIELLVKLGDEVKERQILARMKTKETPESLAVSLADAELNAIKVQQELDAIYETAEMDTALALQAVESAQQALEDLNNPELQQALALQAISEAEETVKDAERALYNTQSTASQADIDTAYVQVLLAENALSKAQERYGPYANKPEDNLRRAQLLSQLSAAQQAYDATVRTYNAMTSTGDEA
;
A
#
# COMPACT_ATOMS: atom_id res chain seq x y z
N MET A 1 -74.07 61.77 104.42
CA MET A 1 -74.27 62.29 105.80
C MET A 1 -73.14 63.28 106.07
N PHE A 2 -73.38 64.58 105.86
CA PHE A 2 -72.35 65.62 105.92
C PHE A 2 -72.02 65.98 107.38
N PRO A 3 -70.74 65.96 107.82
CA PRO A 3 -70.38 66.46 109.14
C PRO A 3 -70.37 67.99 109.16
N LYS A 4 -70.87 68.52 110.27
CA LYS A 4 -71.19 69.93 110.52
C LYS A 4 -69.96 70.84 110.35
N LYS A 5 -70.20 72.05 109.81
CA LYS A 5 -69.27 73.16 109.49
C LYS A 5 -68.14 73.42 110.50
N ASN A 6 -68.31 73.05 111.77
CA ASN A 6 -67.32 73.26 112.82
C ASN A 6 -66.14 72.28 112.74
N PHE A 7 -66.28 71.13 112.07
CA PHE A 7 -65.18 70.17 111.89
C PHE A 7 -64.09 70.69 110.94
N TRP A 8 -64.50 71.40 109.88
CA TRP A 8 -63.55 71.99 108.91
C TRP A 8 -62.74 73.14 109.50
N ILE A 9 -63.31 73.90 110.44
CA ILE A 9 -62.61 75.00 111.11
C ILE A 9 -61.45 74.44 111.95
N VAL A 10 -61.67 73.37 112.71
CA VAL A 10 -60.61 72.75 113.54
C VAL A 10 -59.50 72.16 112.68
N LEU A 11 -59.84 71.53 111.54
CA LEU A 11 -58.84 70.95 110.63
C LEU A 11 -57.92 72.02 110.03
N ILE A 12 -58.49 73.16 109.61
CA ILE A 12 -57.72 74.28 109.04
C ILE A 12 -56.77 74.87 110.10
N THR A 13 -57.23 75.03 111.35
CA THR A 13 -56.36 75.56 112.41
C THR A 13 -55.16 74.66 112.68
N PHE A 14 -55.34 73.33 112.64
CA PHE A 14 -54.25 72.38 112.85
C PHE A 14 -53.21 72.41 111.72
N VAL A 15 -53.64 72.55 110.47
CA VAL A 15 -52.75 72.68 109.30
C VAL A 15 -51.93 73.98 109.36
N VAL A 16 -52.51 75.07 109.83
CA VAL A 16 -51.81 76.36 109.99
C VAL A 16 -50.72 76.29 111.07
N VAL A 17 -50.97 75.58 112.18
CA VAL A 17 -49.97 75.46 113.26
C VAL A 17 -48.79 74.58 112.84
N ILE A 18 -49.03 73.49 112.11
CA ILE A 18 -47.96 72.61 111.62
C ILE A 18 -47.10 73.30 110.56
N SER A 19 -47.73 74.02 109.63
CA SER A 19 -47.01 74.76 108.59
C SER A 19 -46.16 75.90 109.17
N ALA A 20 -46.67 76.64 110.16
CA ALA A 20 -45.91 77.65 110.87
C ALA A 20 -44.69 77.06 111.62
N GLY A 21 -44.88 75.91 112.29
CA GLY A 21 -43.79 75.19 112.97
C GLY A 21 -42.70 74.70 112.02
N TYR A 22 -43.07 74.17 110.85
CA TYR A 22 -42.12 73.68 109.85
C TYR A 22 -41.27 74.80 109.25
N ILE A 23 -41.89 75.95 108.94
CA ILE A 23 -41.19 77.13 108.40
C ILE A 23 -40.18 77.67 109.43
N TYR A 24 -40.58 77.78 110.70
CA TYR A 24 -39.70 78.28 111.76
C TYR A 24 -38.47 77.38 111.97
N TYR A 25 -38.67 76.05 111.96
CA TYR A 25 -37.56 75.10 112.12
C TYR A 25 -36.57 75.15 110.95
N ASN A 26 -37.07 75.27 109.71
CA ASN A 26 -36.21 75.29 108.53
C ASN A 26 -35.40 76.59 108.41
N ASN A 27 -35.89 77.72 108.93
CA ASN A 27 -35.26 79.03 108.75
C ASN A 27 -34.37 79.46 109.94
N VAL A 28 -34.62 78.97 111.16
CA VAL A 28 -33.86 79.37 112.36
C VAL A 28 -32.81 78.33 112.79
N TYR A 29 -33.06 77.04 112.58
CA TYR A 29 -32.17 75.95 113.05
C TYR A 29 -31.25 75.36 111.98
N LYS A 30 -31.36 75.80 110.72
CA LYS A 30 -30.35 75.48 109.70
C LYS A 30 -29.29 76.57 109.71
N PRO A 31 -28.04 76.30 110.16
CA PRO A 31 -26.97 77.26 110.02
C PRO A 31 -26.75 77.58 108.54
N ALA A 32 -26.70 78.88 108.24
CA ALA A 32 -26.28 79.41 106.95
C ALA A 32 -24.78 79.11 106.73
N THR A 33 -24.49 78.59 105.53
CA THR A 33 -23.29 78.81 104.72
C THR A 33 -21.91 78.54 105.32
N ALA A 34 -21.24 77.53 104.75
CA ALA A 34 -19.82 77.58 104.43
C ALA A 34 -19.66 77.16 102.97
N GLU A 35 -19.30 78.11 102.11
CA GLU A 35 -18.95 77.91 100.71
C GLU A 35 -17.52 77.34 100.68
N PRO A 36 -17.28 76.10 100.20
CA PRO A 36 -15.92 75.57 100.10
C PRO A 36 -15.26 76.08 98.81
N GLU A 37 -14.08 76.69 98.98
CA GLU A 37 -13.20 77.20 97.92
C GLU A 37 -13.03 76.22 96.75
N THR A 38 -13.28 76.69 95.52
CA THR A 38 -12.95 75.95 94.31
C THR A 38 -11.43 75.75 94.22
N PRO A 39 -10.93 74.52 94.02
CA PRO A 39 -9.49 74.28 93.94
C PRO A 39 -8.86 75.03 92.75
N PRO A 40 -7.60 75.47 92.85
CA PRO A 40 -6.93 76.17 91.77
C PRO A 40 -6.79 75.27 90.52
N VAL A 41 -7.26 75.77 89.38
CA VAL A 41 -7.10 75.13 88.07
C VAL A 41 -5.63 75.15 87.65
N GLN A 42 -5.05 73.97 87.41
CA GLN A 42 -3.71 73.87 86.82
C GLN A 42 -3.77 74.20 85.34
N THR A 43 -3.21 75.34 84.94
CA THR A 43 -3.05 75.72 83.54
C THR A 43 -1.63 75.41 83.06
N ALA A 44 -1.47 74.77 81.91
CA ALA A 44 -0.19 74.58 81.23
C ALA A 44 -0.15 75.37 79.91
N VAL A 45 1.03 75.88 79.54
CA VAL A 45 1.23 76.61 78.27
C VAL A 45 1.29 75.61 77.12
N ALA A 46 0.42 75.79 76.10
CA ALA A 46 0.42 74.93 74.92
C ALA A 46 1.71 75.08 74.10
N ARG A 47 2.36 73.95 73.75
CA ARG A 47 3.53 73.92 72.87
C ARG A 47 3.15 73.31 71.52
N ARG A 48 3.61 73.91 70.43
CA ARG A 48 3.55 73.31 69.08
C ARG A 48 4.77 72.43 68.87
N GLY A 49 4.53 71.21 68.40
CA GLY A 49 5.54 70.28 67.91
C GLY A 49 4.97 69.51 66.72
N ASP A 50 5.83 68.85 65.95
CA ASP A 50 5.41 68.06 64.80
C ASP A 50 4.67 66.80 65.28
N LEU A 51 3.44 66.61 64.77
CA LEU A 51 2.61 65.45 65.07
C LEU A 51 2.72 64.46 63.91
N SER A 52 3.47 63.38 64.09
CA SER A 52 3.52 62.29 63.11
C SER A 52 2.33 61.36 63.31
N ILE A 53 1.45 61.32 62.32
CA ILE A 53 0.30 60.42 62.30
C ILE A 53 0.78 59.10 61.68
N PHE A 54 0.84 58.05 62.48
CA PHE A 54 1.08 56.70 61.99
C PHE A 54 -0.25 56.00 61.70
N THR A 55 -0.45 55.58 60.46
CA THR A 55 -1.57 54.72 60.07
C THR A 55 -1.05 53.28 59.99
N SER A 56 -1.46 52.43 60.94
CA SER A 56 -1.13 51.02 60.91
C SER A 56 -2.17 50.25 60.11
N GLY A 57 -1.78 49.73 58.95
CA GLY A 57 -2.57 48.74 58.19
C GLY A 57 -1.99 47.34 58.41
N ALA A 58 -2.80 46.41 58.90
CA ALA A 58 -2.41 45.00 58.95
C ALA A 58 -2.57 44.39 57.55
N GLY A 59 -1.47 44.07 56.90
CA GLY A 59 -1.44 43.36 55.61
C GLY A 59 -0.77 41.99 55.77
N ARG A 60 -1.22 41.00 55.01
CA ARG A 60 -0.54 39.71 54.88
C ARG A 60 0.31 39.74 53.62
N VAL A 61 1.61 39.45 53.75
CA VAL A 61 2.49 39.25 52.60
C VAL A 61 2.12 37.92 51.95
N VAL A 62 1.81 37.94 50.66
CA VAL A 62 1.57 36.75 49.84
C VAL A 62 2.62 36.70 48.74
N PRO A 63 3.08 35.50 48.35
CA PRO A 63 4.05 35.36 47.25
C PRO A 63 3.46 35.88 45.94
N ALA A 64 4.30 36.48 45.10
CA ALA A 64 3.87 37.01 43.79
C ALA A 64 3.47 35.89 42.83
N THR A 65 4.19 34.76 42.87
CA THR A 65 3.92 33.55 42.08
C THR A 65 4.34 32.33 42.90
N GLU A 66 3.50 31.31 42.93
CA GLU A 66 3.79 30.03 43.54
C GLU A 66 3.61 28.93 42.48
N ILE A 67 4.57 28.02 42.36
CA ILE A 67 4.54 26.91 41.41
C ILE A 67 4.83 25.62 42.17
N ALA A 68 3.90 24.67 42.09
CA ALA A 68 4.13 23.31 42.56
C ALA A 68 4.96 22.57 41.50
N LEU A 69 6.22 22.26 41.84
CA LEU A 69 7.12 21.51 40.97
C LEU A 69 7.01 20.01 41.26
N GLY A 70 6.90 19.20 40.22
CA GLY A 70 6.83 17.74 40.30
C GLY A 70 7.28 17.10 39.00
N PHE A 71 7.57 15.80 39.05
CA PHE A 71 7.90 15.04 37.85
C PHE A 71 6.61 14.62 37.11
N PRO A 72 6.57 14.72 35.77
CA PRO A 72 5.40 14.32 34.98
C PRO A 72 5.17 12.80 34.99
N GLU A 73 6.22 12.03 35.26
CA GLU A 73 6.17 10.57 35.36
C GLU A 73 6.57 10.11 36.76
N SER A 74 6.03 8.97 37.18
CA SER A 74 6.46 8.31 38.42
C SER A 74 7.77 7.56 38.19
N GLY A 75 8.79 7.85 39.00
CA GLY A 75 10.12 7.26 38.87
C GLY A 75 10.97 7.40 40.13
N VAL A 76 12.21 6.90 40.07
CA VAL A 76 13.17 6.97 41.17
C VAL A 76 14.00 8.24 41.04
N LEU A 77 14.06 9.06 42.08
CA LEU A 77 14.92 10.24 42.13
C LEU A 77 16.40 9.80 42.18
N ILE A 78 17.21 10.29 41.25
CA ILE A 78 18.67 10.05 41.23
C ILE A 78 19.36 11.03 42.16
N GLU A 79 19.07 12.33 42.01
CA GLU A 79 19.71 13.39 42.78
C GLU A 79 18.79 14.60 42.96
N LEU A 80 18.93 15.26 44.12
CA LEU A 80 18.33 16.55 44.43
C LEU A 80 19.47 17.57 44.57
N LEU A 81 19.50 18.57 43.69
CA LEU A 81 20.61 19.52 43.53
C LEU A 81 20.40 20.82 44.30
N VAL A 82 19.32 20.94 45.08
CA VAL A 82 18.94 22.16 45.82
C VAL A 82 18.55 21.86 47.27
N LYS A 83 18.72 22.84 48.15
CA LYS A 83 18.33 22.80 49.56
C LYS A 83 17.16 23.74 49.84
N LEU A 84 16.49 23.51 50.97
CA LEU A 84 15.40 24.36 51.42
C LEU A 84 15.92 25.77 51.71
N GLY A 85 15.35 26.76 51.03
CA GLY A 85 15.73 28.18 51.14
C GLY A 85 16.68 28.68 50.05
N ASP A 86 17.12 27.83 49.12
CA ASP A 86 17.98 28.25 48.01
C ASP A 86 17.22 29.13 47.00
N GLU A 87 17.88 30.17 46.50
CA GLU A 87 17.40 30.98 45.38
C GLU A 87 17.77 30.29 44.06
N VAL A 88 16.77 30.02 43.22
CA VAL A 88 16.94 29.29 41.96
C VAL A 88 16.57 30.15 40.76
N LYS A 89 17.30 29.99 39.66
CA LYS A 89 17.03 30.71 38.40
C LYS A 89 16.08 29.92 37.50
N GLU A 90 15.44 30.61 36.57
CA GLU A 90 14.67 29.97 35.52
C GLU A 90 15.54 28.96 34.75
N ARG A 91 14.99 27.78 34.45
CA ARG A 91 15.66 26.66 33.75
C ARG A 91 16.81 25.98 34.52
N GLN A 92 17.01 26.31 35.80
CA GLN A 92 17.98 25.60 36.64
C GLN A 92 17.50 24.16 36.91
N ILE A 93 18.39 23.18 36.73
CA ILE A 93 18.09 21.78 37.07
C ILE A 93 18.07 21.65 38.59
N LEU A 94 16.89 21.37 39.14
CA LEU A 94 16.69 21.25 40.59
C LEU A 94 16.87 19.81 41.07
N ALA A 95 16.53 18.83 40.23
CA ALA A 95 16.60 17.42 40.54
C ALA A 95 16.69 16.58 39.26
N ARG A 96 17.31 15.39 39.34
CA ARG A 96 17.30 14.40 38.25
C ARG A 96 16.58 13.14 38.67
N MET A 97 15.73 12.64 37.80
CA MET A 97 15.01 11.38 37.97
C MET A 97 15.57 10.34 36.99
N LYS A 98 15.57 9.07 37.40
CA LYS A 98 15.90 7.94 36.55
C LYS A 98 14.79 7.76 35.53
N THR A 99 15.08 8.08 34.26
CA THR A 99 14.20 7.79 33.14
C THR A 99 14.13 6.28 32.92
N LYS A 100 12.96 5.78 32.51
CA LYS A 100 12.81 4.38 32.12
C LYS A 100 13.56 4.05 30.83
N GLU A 101 13.80 5.08 30.02
CA GLU A 101 14.61 4.99 28.81
C GLU A 101 16.07 4.73 29.18
N THR A 102 16.55 3.53 28.88
CA THR A 102 17.96 3.21 28.91
C THR A 102 18.60 3.65 27.59
N PRO A 103 19.92 3.91 27.54
CA PRO A 103 20.60 4.15 26.27
C PRO A 103 20.35 3.04 25.23
N GLU A 104 20.13 1.81 25.72
CA GLU A 104 19.77 0.64 24.92
C GLU A 104 18.36 0.75 24.31
N SER A 105 17.34 1.17 25.07
CA SER A 105 15.96 1.31 24.55
C SER A 105 15.86 2.43 23.50
N LEU A 106 16.61 3.51 23.71
CA LEU A 106 16.75 4.60 22.74
C LEU A 106 17.46 4.14 21.46
N ALA A 107 18.52 3.34 21.58
CA ALA A 107 19.24 2.79 20.43
C ALA A 107 18.37 1.83 19.60
N VAL A 108 17.58 0.97 20.26
CA VAL A 108 16.63 0.08 19.58
C VAL A 108 15.56 0.91 18.85
N SER A 109 14.98 1.91 19.51
CA SER A 109 13.95 2.76 18.90
C SER A 109 14.47 3.55 17.70
N LEU A 110 15.73 4.02 17.76
CA LEU A 110 16.39 4.69 16.64
C LEU A 110 16.62 3.72 15.49
N ALA A 111 17.13 2.52 15.76
CA ALA A 111 17.35 1.49 14.75
C ALA A 111 16.04 1.06 14.07
N ASP A 112 14.94 0.95 14.83
CA ASP A 112 13.61 0.66 14.29
C ASP A 112 13.10 1.80 13.40
N ALA A 113 13.31 3.05 13.80
CA ALA A 113 12.94 4.21 13.00
C ALA A 113 13.74 4.29 11.68
N GLU A 114 15.06 4.02 11.74
CA GLU A 114 15.92 3.94 10.56
C GLU A 114 15.51 2.80 9.62
N LEU A 115 15.21 1.62 10.18
CA LEU A 115 14.72 0.48 9.42
C LEU A 115 13.40 0.80 8.71
N ASN A 116 12.47 1.46 9.41
CA ASN A 116 11.20 1.89 8.82
C ASN A 116 11.41 2.93 7.71
N ALA A 117 12.34 3.87 7.88
CA ALA A 117 12.66 4.83 6.83
C ALA A 117 13.20 4.13 5.57
N ILE A 118 14.10 3.15 5.74
CA ILE A 118 14.62 2.34 4.62
C ILE A 118 13.51 1.57 3.92
N LYS A 119 12.60 0.94 4.68
CA LYS A 119 11.46 0.21 4.10
C LYS A 119 10.55 1.10 3.28
N VAL A 120 10.18 2.27 3.80
CA VAL A 120 9.34 3.24 3.08
C VAL A 120 10.04 3.72 1.81
N GLN A 121 11.36 3.92 1.84
CA GLN A 121 12.12 4.30 0.66
C GLN A 121 12.14 3.19 -0.40
N GLN A 122 12.33 1.94 0.01
CA GLN A 122 12.25 0.79 -0.90
C GLN A 122 10.87 0.62 -1.52
N GLU A 123 9.80 0.79 -0.75
CA GLU A 123 8.43 0.75 -1.27
C GLU A 123 8.17 1.89 -2.27
N LEU A 124 8.70 3.09 -2.01
CA LEU A 124 8.60 4.23 -2.91
C LEU A 124 9.33 3.97 -4.23
N ASP A 125 10.57 3.45 -4.17
CA ASP A 125 11.36 3.11 -5.34
C ASP A 125 10.65 2.04 -6.19
N ALA A 126 10.06 1.02 -5.54
CA ALA A 126 9.28 0.00 -6.23
C ALA A 126 8.02 0.57 -6.91
N ILE A 127 7.35 1.55 -6.30
CA ILE A 127 6.21 2.24 -6.93
C ILE A 127 6.65 3.01 -8.18
N TYR A 128 7.79 3.69 -8.14
CA TYR A 128 8.29 4.42 -9.30
C TYR A 128 8.73 3.48 -10.43
N GLU A 129 9.44 2.40 -10.12
CA GLU A 129 9.86 1.40 -11.11
C GLU A 129 8.65 0.73 -11.79
N THR A 130 7.64 0.35 -11.00
CA THR A 130 6.40 -0.22 -11.53
C THR A 130 5.62 0.79 -12.36
N ALA A 131 5.52 2.05 -11.94
CA ALA A 131 4.87 3.09 -12.71
C ALA A 131 5.57 3.35 -14.05
N GLU A 132 6.90 3.40 -14.08
CA GLU A 132 7.66 3.53 -15.33
C GLU A 132 7.43 2.35 -16.26
N MET A 133 7.48 1.12 -15.73
CA MET A 133 7.19 -0.10 -16.50
C MET A 133 5.76 -0.09 -17.05
N ASP A 134 4.76 0.25 -16.24
CA ASP A 134 3.36 0.32 -16.65
C ASP A 134 3.15 1.38 -17.73
N THR A 135 3.82 2.54 -17.63
CA THR A 135 3.76 3.57 -18.68
C THR A 135 4.39 3.08 -19.98
N ALA A 136 5.50 2.35 -19.93
CA ALA A 136 6.13 1.77 -21.11
C ALA A 136 5.22 0.73 -21.78
N LEU A 137 4.59 -0.16 -21.01
CA LEU A 137 3.63 -1.13 -21.51
C LEU A 137 2.40 -0.45 -22.12
N ALA A 138 1.89 0.62 -21.49
CA ALA A 138 0.77 1.39 -22.02
C ALA A 138 1.11 2.07 -23.35
N LEU A 139 2.31 2.65 -23.48
CA LEU A 139 2.78 3.25 -24.72
C LEU A 139 2.91 2.22 -25.85
N GLN A 140 3.47 1.04 -25.54
CA GLN A 140 3.55 -0.07 -26.49
C GLN A 140 2.15 -0.54 -26.94
N ALA A 141 1.19 -0.61 -26.02
CA ALA A 141 -0.19 -0.95 -26.35
C ALA A 141 -0.84 0.09 -27.28
N VAL A 142 -0.57 1.39 -27.07
CA VAL A 142 -1.06 2.45 -27.95
C VAL A 142 -0.43 2.34 -29.35
N GLU A 143 0.88 2.14 -29.44
CA GLU A 143 1.59 2.00 -30.73
C GLU A 143 1.06 0.80 -31.52
N SER A 144 0.91 -0.36 -30.88
CA SER A 144 0.36 -1.56 -31.53
C SER A 144 -1.09 -1.35 -32.00
N ALA A 145 -1.92 -0.64 -31.21
CA ALA A 145 -3.29 -0.30 -31.61
C ALA A 145 -3.32 0.68 -32.81
N GLN A 146 -2.36 1.61 -32.89
CA GLN A 146 -2.22 2.52 -34.02
C GLN A 146 -1.79 1.78 -35.29
N GLN A 147 -0.80 0.89 -35.20
CA GLN A 147 -0.39 0.06 -36.33
C GLN A 147 -1.53 -0.82 -36.84
N ALA A 148 -2.26 -1.48 -35.94
CA ALA A 148 -3.42 -2.27 -36.34
C ALA A 148 -4.49 -1.42 -37.05
N LEU A 149 -4.73 -0.19 -36.58
CA LEU A 149 -5.64 0.75 -37.23
C LEU A 149 -5.14 1.20 -38.60
N GLU A 150 -3.83 1.42 -38.76
CA GLU A 150 -3.21 1.78 -40.03
C GLU A 150 -3.35 0.64 -41.04
N ASP A 151 -3.04 -0.59 -40.63
CA ASP A 151 -3.20 -1.79 -41.47
C ASP A 151 -4.67 -1.99 -41.90
N LEU A 152 -5.63 -1.76 -41.00
CA LEU A 152 -7.06 -1.80 -41.32
C LEU A 152 -7.47 -0.72 -42.33
N ASN A 153 -6.86 0.46 -42.23
CA ASN A 153 -7.14 1.60 -43.11
C ASN A 153 -6.26 1.64 -44.37
N ASN A 154 -5.43 0.61 -44.59
CA ASN A 154 -4.58 0.51 -45.77
C ASN A 154 -5.19 -0.47 -46.80
N PRO A 155 -6.07 0.02 -47.70
CA PRO A 155 -6.68 -0.83 -48.72
C PRO A 155 -5.65 -1.39 -49.71
N GLU A 156 -4.50 -0.72 -49.88
CA GLU A 156 -3.42 -1.16 -50.78
C GLU A 156 -2.72 -2.40 -50.21
N LEU A 157 -2.48 -2.43 -48.89
CA LEU A 157 -1.98 -3.62 -48.18
C LEU A 157 -2.97 -4.79 -48.29
N GLN A 158 -4.26 -4.54 -48.04
CA GLN A 158 -5.29 -5.56 -48.16
C GLN A 158 -5.40 -6.09 -49.60
N GLN A 159 -5.30 -5.21 -50.60
CA GLN A 159 -5.29 -5.58 -52.01
C GLN A 159 -4.05 -6.41 -52.36
N ALA A 160 -2.87 -6.05 -51.85
CA ALA A 160 -1.64 -6.80 -52.07
C ALA A 160 -1.72 -8.22 -51.48
N LEU A 161 -2.23 -8.35 -50.24
CA LEU A 161 -2.45 -9.65 -49.60
C LEU A 161 -3.47 -10.50 -50.37
N ALA A 162 -4.54 -9.89 -50.86
CA ALA A 162 -5.54 -10.58 -51.68
C ALA A 162 -4.93 -11.06 -53.01
N LEU A 163 -4.12 -10.24 -53.68
CA LEU A 163 -3.41 -10.63 -54.91
C LEU A 163 -2.41 -11.75 -54.66
N GLN A 164 -1.68 -11.72 -53.54
CA GLN A 164 -0.80 -12.81 -53.14
C GLN A 164 -1.58 -14.11 -52.94
N ALA A 165 -2.69 -14.06 -52.19
CA ALA A 165 -3.54 -15.23 -51.97
C ALA A 165 -4.12 -15.79 -53.28
N ILE A 166 -4.48 -14.92 -54.24
CA ILE A 166 -4.89 -15.34 -55.59
C ILE A 166 -3.74 -16.05 -56.30
N SER A 167 -2.53 -15.50 -56.28
CA SER A 167 -1.35 -16.10 -56.93
C SER A 167 -1.01 -17.48 -56.33
N GLU A 168 -1.09 -17.63 -55.01
CA GLU A 168 -0.86 -18.92 -54.34
C GLU A 168 -1.96 -19.94 -54.67
N ALA A 169 -3.21 -19.49 -54.76
CA ALA A 169 -4.31 -20.33 -55.20
C ALA A 169 -4.15 -20.78 -56.67
N GLU A 170 -3.72 -19.87 -57.56
CA GLU A 170 -3.42 -20.19 -58.96
C GLU A 170 -2.28 -21.21 -59.10
N GLU A 171 -1.22 -21.10 -58.30
CA GLU A 171 -0.14 -22.08 -58.26
C GLU A 171 -0.66 -23.45 -57.79
N THR A 172 -1.49 -23.46 -56.76
CA THR A 172 -2.09 -24.70 -56.23
C THR A 172 -2.99 -25.37 -57.29
N VAL A 173 -3.78 -24.59 -58.03
CA VAL A 173 -4.60 -25.12 -59.14
C VAL A 173 -3.72 -25.70 -60.23
N LYS A 174 -2.68 -24.98 -60.65
CA LYS A 174 -1.73 -25.45 -61.67
C LYS A 174 -1.04 -26.75 -61.24
N ASP A 175 -0.70 -26.88 -59.97
CA ASP A 175 -0.09 -28.08 -59.40
C ASP A 175 -1.07 -29.25 -59.40
N ALA A 176 -2.32 -29.01 -59.02
CA ALA A 176 -3.40 -30.00 -59.09
C ALA A 176 -3.68 -30.43 -60.55
N GLU A 177 -3.66 -29.52 -61.51
CA GLU A 177 -3.81 -29.82 -62.94
C GLU A 177 -2.67 -30.69 -63.46
N ARG A 178 -1.42 -30.40 -63.08
CA ARG A 178 -0.27 -31.26 -63.43
C ARG A 178 -0.40 -32.65 -62.82
N ALA A 179 -0.83 -32.74 -61.56
CA ALA A 179 -1.06 -34.02 -60.91
C ALA A 179 -2.15 -34.81 -61.64
N LEU A 180 -3.28 -34.18 -61.96
CA LEU A 180 -4.37 -34.79 -62.72
C LEU A 180 -3.91 -35.26 -64.11
N TYR A 181 -3.15 -34.43 -64.83
CA TYR A 181 -2.60 -34.80 -66.14
C TYR A 181 -1.68 -36.02 -66.03
N ASN A 182 -0.80 -36.06 -65.02
CA ASN A 182 0.08 -37.21 -64.81
C ASN A 182 -0.72 -38.48 -64.47
N THR A 183 -1.78 -38.38 -63.67
CA THR A 183 -2.68 -39.51 -63.35
C THR A 183 -3.53 -39.93 -64.55
N GLN A 184 -3.96 -39.00 -65.40
CA GLN A 184 -4.73 -39.32 -66.61
C GLN A 184 -3.84 -39.79 -67.78
N SER A 185 -2.57 -39.42 -67.78
CA SER A 185 -1.55 -39.91 -68.72
C SER A 185 -1.04 -41.30 -68.34
N THR A 186 -1.97 -42.21 -67.99
CA THR A 186 -1.67 -43.64 -67.88
C THR A 186 -1.38 -44.23 -69.26
N ALA A 187 -0.58 -45.30 -69.30
CA ALA A 187 -0.34 -46.04 -70.54
C ALA A 187 -1.68 -46.49 -71.13
N SER A 188 -1.90 -46.28 -72.43
CA SER A 188 -3.15 -46.70 -73.04
C SER A 188 -3.29 -48.22 -72.96
N GLN A 189 -4.52 -48.74 -72.93
CA GLN A 189 -4.74 -50.19 -72.93
C GLN A 189 -4.00 -50.89 -74.09
N ALA A 190 -3.88 -50.23 -75.24
CA ALA A 190 -3.13 -50.72 -76.39
C ALA A 190 -1.61 -50.82 -76.14
N ASP A 191 -1.02 -49.90 -75.36
CA ASP A 191 0.39 -49.94 -74.98
C ASP A 191 0.66 -51.05 -73.96
N ILE A 192 -0.25 -51.21 -72.99
CA ILE A 192 -0.22 -52.30 -72.01
C ILE A 192 -0.31 -53.66 -72.72
N ASP A 193 -1.25 -53.82 -73.65
CA ASP A 193 -1.42 -55.04 -74.45
C ASP A 193 -0.16 -55.32 -75.29
N THR A 194 0.45 -54.28 -75.86
CA THR A 194 1.71 -54.40 -76.61
C THR A 194 2.86 -54.86 -75.72
N ALA A 195 3.00 -54.28 -74.53
CA ALA A 195 4.02 -54.68 -73.56
C ALA A 195 3.81 -56.13 -73.08
N TYR A 196 2.56 -56.57 -72.87
CA TYR A 196 2.23 -57.95 -72.55
C TYR A 196 2.65 -58.94 -73.65
N VAL A 197 2.38 -58.61 -74.91
CA VAL A 197 2.82 -59.42 -76.05
C VAL A 197 4.35 -59.55 -76.10
N GLN A 198 5.09 -58.48 -75.76
CA GLN A 198 6.55 -58.54 -75.70
C GLN A 198 7.05 -59.47 -74.59
N VAL A 199 6.42 -59.47 -73.42
CA VAL A 199 6.71 -60.42 -72.33
C VAL A 199 6.51 -61.86 -72.81
N LEU A 200 5.37 -62.15 -73.47
CA LEU A 200 5.06 -63.48 -73.99
C LEU A 200 6.09 -63.96 -75.02
N LEU A 201 6.52 -63.06 -75.93
CA LEU A 201 7.55 -63.36 -76.93
C LEU A 201 8.92 -63.62 -76.29
N ALA A 202 9.30 -62.82 -75.28
CA ALA A 202 10.53 -62.99 -74.54
C ALA A 202 10.55 -64.27 -73.70
N GLU A 203 9.41 -64.62 -73.09
CA GLU A 203 9.21 -65.89 -72.37
C GLU A 203 9.40 -67.09 -73.32
N ASN A 204 8.81 -67.01 -74.51
CA ASN A 204 8.98 -68.05 -75.53
C ASN A 204 10.44 -68.18 -75.99
N ALA A 205 11.14 -67.05 -76.16
CA ALA A 205 12.55 -67.04 -76.53
C ALA A 205 13.45 -67.61 -75.41
N LEU A 206 13.16 -67.27 -74.16
CA LEU A 206 13.84 -67.79 -72.97
C LEU A 206 13.65 -69.30 -72.85
N SER A 207 12.41 -69.79 -72.96
CA SER A 207 12.09 -71.21 -72.95
C SER A 207 12.87 -71.97 -74.03
N LYS A 208 12.88 -71.48 -75.27
CA LYS A 208 13.68 -72.08 -76.36
C LYS A 208 15.18 -72.04 -76.08
N ALA A 209 15.70 -70.98 -75.46
CA ALA A 209 17.11 -70.89 -75.10
C ALA A 209 17.47 -71.89 -73.99
N GLN A 210 16.59 -72.08 -73.00
CA GLN A 210 16.73 -73.08 -71.93
C GLN A 210 16.72 -74.50 -72.50
N GLU A 211 15.78 -74.81 -73.39
CA GLU A 211 15.71 -76.11 -74.09
C GLU A 211 16.98 -76.41 -74.88
N ARG A 212 17.50 -75.43 -75.63
CA ARG A 212 18.74 -75.59 -76.40
C ARG A 212 19.96 -75.77 -75.50
N TYR A 213 20.00 -75.07 -74.36
CA TYR A 213 21.10 -75.16 -73.40
C TYR A 213 21.09 -76.46 -72.58
N GLY A 214 19.91 -76.98 -72.22
CA GLY A 214 19.74 -78.14 -71.34
C GLY A 214 20.64 -79.35 -71.66
N PRO A 215 20.70 -79.85 -72.91
CA PRO A 215 21.58 -80.96 -73.30
C PRO A 215 23.09 -80.69 -73.17
N TYR A 216 23.48 -79.42 -73.02
CA TYR A 216 24.87 -78.96 -72.95
C TYR A 216 25.26 -78.45 -71.55
N ALA A 217 24.31 -78.41 -70.60
CA ALA A 217 24.53 -77.85 -69.25
C ALA A 217 25.68 -78.54 -68.49
N ASN A 218 25.75 -79.88 -68.57
CA ASN A 218 26.75 -80.71 -67.87
C ASN A 218 28.05 -80.91 -68.67
N LYS A 219 28.24 -80.22 -69.80
CA LYS A 219 29.48 -80.31 -70.56
C LYS A 219 30.59 -79.46 -69.91
N PRO A 220 31.87 -79.80 -70.12
CA PRO A 220 33.01 -78.99 -69.67
C PRO A 220 32.92 -77.52 -70.12
N GLU A 221 33.50 -76.61 -69.35
CA GLU A 221 33.35 -75.17 -69.58
C GLU A 221 34.09 -74.65 -70.81
N ASP A 222 35.16 -75.33 -71.20
CA ASP A 222 35.91 -75.13 -72.44
C ASP A 222 35.15 -75.60 -73.68
N ASN A 223 33.99 -76.26 -73.51
CA ASN A 223 33.13 -76.61 -74.63
C ASN A 223 32.52 -75.36 -75.26
N LEU A 224 33.05 -74.99 -76.44
CA LEU A 224 32.62 -73.81 -77.20
C LEU A 224 31.10 -73.75 -77.41
N ARG A 225 30.44 -74.90 -77.60
CA ARG A 225 28.99 -74.96 -77.81
C ARG A 225 28.20 -74.67 -76.53
N ARG A 226 28.65 -75.16 -75.36
CA ARG A 226 28.08 -74.79 -74.05
C ARG A 226 28.22 -73.29 -73.80
N ALA A 227 29.42 -72.73 -74.03
CA ALA A 227 29.67 -71.30 -73.82
C ALA A 227 28.77 -70.41 -74.70
N GLN A 228 28.61 -70.76 -75.98
CA GLN A 228 27.73 -70.05 -76.91
C GLN A 228 26.25 -70.11 -76.47
N LEU A 229 25.76 -71.29 -76.09
CA LEU A 229 24.37 -71.47 -75.67
C LEU A 229 24.08 -70.83 -74.31
N LEU A 230 25.05 -70.82 -73.39
CA LEU A 230 24.94 -70.12 -72.12
C LEU A 230 24.83 -68.60 -72.32
N SER A 231 25.61 -68.03 -73.24
CA SER A 231 25.51 -66.61 -73.60
C SER A 231 24.13 -66.28 -74.20
N GLN A 232 23.59 -67.14 -75.06
CA GLN A 232 22.24 -66.97 -75.62
C GLN A 232 21.15 -67.08 -74.55
N LEU A 233 21.28 -68.01 -73.61
CA LEU A 233 20.36 -68.16 -72.48
C LEU A 233 20.38 -66.91 -71.58
N SER A 234 21.57 -66.41 -71.24
CA SER A 234 21.72 -65.18 -70.45
C SER A 234 21.09 -63.97 -71.16
N ALA A 235 21.32 -63.83 -72.47
CA ALA A 235 20.70 -62.76 -73.25
C ALA A 235 19.17 -62.86 -73.28
N ALA A 236 18.63 -64.08 -73.43
CA ALA A 236 17.19 -64.31 -73.40
C ALA A 236 16.57 -64.03 -72.02
N GLN A 237 17.28 -64.36 -70.93
CA GLN A 237 16.85 -64.05 -69.57
C GLN A 237 16.82 -62.53 -69.33
N GLN A 238 17.87 -61.81 -69.72
CA GLN A 238 17.92 -60.35 -69.60
C GLN A 238 16.81 -59.67 -70.40
N ALA A 239 16.51 -60.18 -71.60
CA ALA A 239 15.41 -59.69 -72.43
C ALA A 239 14.06 -59.90 -71.74
N TYR A 240 13.82 -61.08 -71.18
CA TYR A 240 12.61 -61.37 -70.39
C TYR A 240 12.48 -60.42 -69.19
N ASP A 241 13.51 -60.32 -68.35
CA ASP A 241 13.50 -59.46 -67.16
C ASP A 241 13.31 -57.97 -67.51
N ALA A 242 13.84 -57.52 -68.65
CA ALA A 242 13.60 -56.17 -69.15
C ALA A 242 12.14 -55.95 -69.55
N THR A 243 11.55 -56.86 -70.35
CA THR A 243 10.16 -56.75 -70.78
C THR A 243 9.17 -56.81 -69.63
N VAL A 244 9.41 -57.67 -68.63
CA VAL A 244 8.56 -57.77 -67.42
C VAL A 244 8.59 -56.46 -66.62
N ARG A 245 9.77 -55.84 -66.45
CA ARG A 245 9.87 -54.54 -65.78
C ARG A 245 9.10 -53.44 -66.51
N THR A 246 9.20 -53.40 -67.84
CA THR A 246 8.45 -52.43 -68.65
C THR A 246 6.94 -52.63 -68.54
N TYR A 247 6.47 -53.88 -68.63
CA TYR A 247 5.04 -54.21 -68.48
C TYR A 247 4.52 -53.82 -67.09
N ASN A 248 5.24 -54.20 -66.02
CA ASN A 248 4.86 -53.88 -64.65
C ASN A 248 4.85 -52.36 -64.38
N ALA A 249 5.74 -51.59 -65.00
CA ALA A 249 5.73 -50.13 -64.87
C ALA A 249 4.50 -49.50 -65.55
N MET A 250 4.01 -50.09 -66.63
CA MET A 250 2.82 -49.61 -67.36
C MET A 250 1.51 -50.04 -66.70
N THR A 251 1.48 -51.19 -65.99
CA THR A 251 0.30 -51.64 -65.25
C THR A 251 0.22 -51.04 -63.84
N SER A 252 1.35 -50.91 -63.15
CA SER A 252 1.42 -50.29 -61.82
C SER A 252 1.02 -48.82 -61.80
N THR A 253 1.18 -48.12 -62.93
CA THR A 253 0.74 -46.72 -63.06
C THR A 253 -0.77 -46.59 -63.25
N GLY A 254 -1.48 -47.67 -63.61
CA GLY A 254 -2.93 -47.69 -63.81
C GLY A 254 -3.75 -48.21 -62.63
N ASP A 255 -3.15 -48.96 -61.69
CA ASP A 255 -3.86 -49.62 -60.58
C ASP A 255 -4.01 -48.75 -59.30
N GLU A 256 -3.37 -47.57 -59.23
CA GLU A 256 -3.49 -46.63 -58.09
C GLU A 256 -4.40 -45.41 -58.37
N ALA A 257 -5.20 -45.43 -59.44
CA ALA A 257 -6.15 -44.38 -59.80
C ALA A 257 -7.61 -44.72 -59.42
#